data_AF-A0A3M7P843-F1
#
_entry.id   AF-A0A3M7P843-F1
#
_cell.length_a   1.000
_cell.length_b   1.000
_cell.length_c   1.000
_cell.angle_alpha   90.00
_cell.angle_beta   90.00
_cell.angle_gamma   90.00
#
_symmetry.space_group_name_H-M   'P 1'
#
loop_
_entity.id
_entity.type
_entity.pdbx_description
1 polymer ?
#
loop_
_entity_poly.entity_id
_entity_poly.type
_entity_poly.pdbx_seq_one_letter_code
_entity_poly.pdbx_strand_id
1 'polypeptide(L)'
;DILSVSSTSLSEKPKSGAAFQSGSESPSYYRGTAKENGLQLSELEISEIYSADGEVLVLARKVNLEKGTELWLPKLKESIGETIKKYMSVSLMDLLNNMPIEELTLKYPAQICLIGLNYVWSKEVETSILELKNERKAMSMASKKFSAITNRFLSMLSKSRWPNIDKPVLVHHKLRLETMVT
;
A
#
# COMPACT_ATOMS: atom_id res chain seq x y z
N ASP A 1 1.11 -0.45 -15.60
CA ASP A 1 2.13 0.37 -16.24
C ASP A 1 2.25 1.73 -15.56
N ILE A 2 3.48 2.24 -15.52
CA ILE A 2 3.94 3.56 -15.07
C ILE A 2 4.33 3.66 -13.57
N LEU A 3 5.63 3.42 -13.31
CA LEU A 3 6.38 3.97 -12.18
C LEU A 3 6.68 5.44 -12.50
N SER A 4 6.19 6.41 -11.70
CA SER A 4 6.65 7.80 -11.80
C SER A 4 7.82 8.03 -10.84
N VAL A 5 8.99 8.34 -11.39
CA VAL A 5 10.12 8.90 -10.65
C VAL A 5 10.12 10.40 -10.90
N SER A 6 9.90 11.21 -9.87
CA SER A 6 9.90 12.66 -9.99
C SER A 6 11.32 13.21 -9.88
N SER A 7 11.80 13.91 -10.92
CA SER A 7 12.98 14.77 -10.87
C SER A 7 12.61 16.20 -11.28
N THR A 8 13.06 17.16 -10.47
CA THR A 8 12.76 18.59 -10.58
C THR A 8 13.46 19.21 -11.81
N SER A 9 12.71 19.98 -12.61
CA SER A 9 13.13 20.56 -13.89
C SER A 9 14.01 21.81 -13.76
N LEU A 10 15.02 21.92 -14.64
CA LEU A 10 15.54 23.20 -15.13
C LEU A 10 15.54 23.18 -16.67
N SER A 11 15.04 24.29 -17.21
CA SER A 11 14.69 24.59 -18.60
C SER A 11 15.93 24.78 -19.49
N GLU A 12 15.89 24.28 -20.74
CA GLU A 12 16.12 25.09 -21.96
C GLU A 12 15.86 24.28 -23.25
N LYS A 13 15.30 24.94 -24.27
CA LYS A 13 14.98 24.43 -25.63
C LYS A 13 16.12 24.76 -26.65
N PRO A 14 15.94 24.63 -27.98
CA PRO A 14 16.15 23.42 -28.79
C PRO A 14 17.07 23.67 -30.02
N LYS A 15 17.63 22.65 -30.70
CA LYS A 15 18.07 22.83 -32.11
C LYS A 15 17.82 21.61 -33.02
N SER A 16 17.39 21.99 -34.22
CA SER A 16 16.95 21.28 -35.41
C SER A 16 18.07 20.52 -36.15
N GLY A 17 17.72 19.49 -36.93
CA GLY A 17 18.58 18.96 -38.01
C GLY A 17 18.24 17.55 -38.49
N ALA A 18 17.85 17.44 -39.76
CA ALA A 18 17.38 16.26 -40.50
C ALA A 18 18.36 15.08 -40.66
N ALA A 19 17.82 13.86 -40.83
CA ALA A 19 17.91 13.06 -42.08
C ALA A 19 17.45 11.61 -41.87
N PHE A 20 16.75 11.09 -42.88
CA PHE A 20 16.16 9.76 -43.00
C PHE A 20 17.20 8.76 -43.53
N GLN A 21 17.35 7.59 -42.90
CA GLN A 21 17.86 6.37 -43.54
C GLN A 21 17.22 5.13 -42.91
N SER A 22 16.70 4.26 -43.76
CA SER A 22 16.03 2.99 -43.46
C SER A 22 17.04 1.94 -43.00
N GLY A 23 16.83 1.39 -41.81
CA GLY A 23 17.51 0.20 -41.32
C GLY A 23 16.56 -0.55 -40.39
N SER A 24 16.32 -1.82 -40.68
CA SER A 24 15.48 -2.73 -39.90
C SER A 24 16.10 -2.97 -38.51
N GLU A 25 15.62 -2.28 -37.49
CA GLU A 25 15.91 -2.59 -36.09
C GLU A 25 14.62 -2.50 -35.26
N SER A 26 14.27 -3.61 -34.63
CA SER A 26 13.25 -3.69 -33.60
C SER A 26 13.49 -2.59 -32.54
N PRO A 27 12.46 -1.85 -32.07
CA PRO A 27 12.67 -0.77 -31.11
C PRO A 27 13.23 -1.30 -29.80
N SER A 28 14.53 -1.13 -29.58
CA SER A 28 15.17 -1.37 -28.29
C SER A 28 14.77 -0.24 -27.34
N TYR A 29 13.69 -0.43 -26.60
CA TYR A 29 13.13 0.56 -25.68
C TYR A 29 14.02 0.91 -24.48
N TYR A 30 15.23 0.33 -24.37
CA TYR A 30 16.16 0.63 -23.28
C TYR A 30 17.61 0.72 -23.78
N ARG A 31 17.92 1.81 -24.48
CA ARG A 31 19.30 2.32 -24.54
C ARG A 31 19.36 3.71 -23.92
N GLY A 32 19.09 3.77 -22.62
CA GLY A 32 19.55 4.87 -21.78
C GLY A 32 20.96 4.55 -21.32
N THR A 33 21.98 5.16 -21.93
CA THR A 33 23.32 5.15 -21.36
C THR A 33 23.29 6.01 -20.11
N ALA A 34 23.28 5.37 -18.94
CA ALA A 34 23.59 6.02 -17.66
C ALA A 34 25.06 6.49 -17.69
N LYS A 35 25.29 7.61 -18.36
CA LYS A 35 26.50 8.42 -18.33
C LYS A 35 26.08 9.87 -18.57
N GLU A 36 25.52 10.50 -17.54
CA GLU A 36 25.57 11.96 -17.48
C GLU A 36 25.49 12.56 -16.08
N ASN A 37 25.20 11.76 -15.04
CA ASN A 37 25.50 12.10 -13.65
C ASN A 37 26.18 10.89 -13.03
N GLY A 38 27.40 11.04 -12.48
CA GLY A 38 28.30 9.95 -12.06
C GLY A 38 27.83 9.01 -10.93
N LEU A 39 26.53 8.76 -10.80
CA LEU A 39 25.97 7.74 -9.92
C LEU A 39 26.05 6.37 -10.61
N GLN A 40 26.84 5.46 -10.06
CA GLN A 40 26.78 4.07 -10.50
C GLN A 40 25.41 3.50 -10.10
N LEU A 41 24.75 2.78 -11.01
CA LEU A 41 23.45 2.16 -10.74
C LEU A 41 23.47 1.29 -9.46
N SER A 42 24.62 0.67 -9.17
CA SER A 42 24.89 -0.12 -7.97
C SER A 42 24.80 0.63 -6.64
N GLU A 43 24.71 1.96 -6.66
CA GLU A 43 24.56 2.81 -5.46
C GLU A 43 23.10 3.21 -5.20
N LEU A 44 22.16 2.87 -6.08
CA LEU A 44 20.75 3.18 -5.89
C LEU A 44 20.03 2.03 -5.18
N GLU A 45 19.27 2.36 -4.14
CA GLU A 45 18.46 1.40 -3.38
C GLU A 45 16.98 1.77 -3.41
N ILE A 46 16.12 0.76 -3.48
CA ILE A 46 14.67 0.90 -3.29
C ILE A 46 14.38 0.65 -1.81
N SER A 47 13.86 1.67 -1.12
CA SER A 47 13.44 1.59 0.28
C SER A 47 11.92 1.63 0.46
N GLU A 48 11.20 2.21 -0.49
CA GLU A 48 9.76 2.46 -0.39
C GLU A 48 9.11 2.26 -1.76
N ILE A 49 7.86 1.81 -1.74
CA ILE A 49 7.02 1.75 -2.94
C ILE A 49 5.73 2.54 -2.72
N TYR A 50 5.25 3.14 -3.81
CA TYR A 50 4.05 3.98 -3.80
C TYR A 50 2.97 3.29 -4.64
N SER A 51 1.76 3.18 -4.08
CA SER A 51 0.58 2.76 -4.82
C SER A 51 0.02 3.91 -5.66
N ALA A 52 -0.75 3.59 -6.69
CA ALA A 52 -1.52 4.57 -7.46
C ALA A 52 -2.48 5.39 -6.56
N ASP A 53 -2.93 4.79 -5.45
CA ASP A 53 -3.83 5.41 -4.47
C ASP A 53 -3.07 6.28 -3.44
N GLY A 54 -1.76 6.48 -3.62
CA GLY A 54 -0.92 7.29 -2.72
C GLY A 54 -0.55 6.59 -1.41
N GLU A 55 -0.76 5.28 -1.30
CA GLU A 55 -0.25 4.49 -0.18
C GLU A 55 1.25 4.25 -0.30
N VAL A 56 1.95 4.32 0.82
CA VAL A 56 3.39 4.10 0.88
C VAL A 56 3.65 2.83 1.67
N LEU A 57 4.41 1.91 1.08
CA LEU A 57 4.90 0.72 1.75
C LEU A 57 6.42 0.81 1.90
N VAL A 58 6.86 1.01 3.13
CA VAL A 58 8.28 1.01 3.49
C VAL A 58 8.77 -0.43 3.56
N LEU A 59 9.74 -0.79 2.73
CA LEU A 59 10.25 -2.15 2.61
C LEU A 59 11.03 -2.56 3.86
N ALA A 60 10.75 -3.76 4.36
CA ALA A 60 11.48 -4.35 5.49
C ALA A 60 12.94 -4.63 5.16
N ARG A 61 13.22 -4.94 3.88
CA ARG A 61 14.57 -5.10 3.32
C ARG A 61 14.69 -4.22 2.07
N LYS A 62 15.63 -3.28 2.08
CA LYS A 62 15.93 -2.47 0.90
C LYS A 62 16.53 -3.32 -0.22
N VAL A 63 16.34 -2.92 -1.46
CA VAL A 63 16.83 -3.67 -2.64
C VAL A 63 17.70 -2.77 -3.51
N ASN A 64 18.94 -3.18 -3.75
CA ASN A 64 19.85 -2.45 -4.62
C ASN A 64 19.48 -2.64 -6.10
N LEU A 65 19.59 -1.56 -6.87
CA LEU A 65 19.40 -1.59 -8.31
C LEU A 65 20.65 -2.12 -9.00
N GLU A 66 20.64 -3.42 -9.24
CA GLU A 66 21.69 -4.08 -10.02
C GLU A 66 21.47 -3.87 -11.53
N LYS A 67 22.53 -4.03 -12.33
CA LYS A 67 22.42 -3.97 -13.78
C LYS A 67 21.70 -5.22 -14.28
N GLY A 68 20.52 -5.02 -14.87
CA GLY A 68 19.67 -6.13 -15.35
C GLY A 68 18.45 -6.31 -14.46
N THR A 69 17.26 -6.16 -15.04
CA THR A 69 15.98 -6.25 -14.32
C THR A 69 15.74 -7.61 -13.69
N GLU A 70 16.24 -8.66 -14.32
CA GLU A 70 16.18 -10.04 -13.89
C GLU A 70 16.91 -10.30 -12.56
N LEU A 71 17.86 -9.44 -12.18
CA LEU A 71 18.61 -9.58 -10.93
C LEU A 71 17.90 -8.93 -9.74
N TRP A 72 17.37 -7.71 -9.91
CA TRP A 72 16.78 -6.95 -8.79
C TRP A 72 15.26 -7.06 -8.70
N LEU A 73 14.53 -7.27 -9.80
CA LEU A 73 13.07 -7.31 -9.79
C LEU A 73 12.51 -8.50 -9.00
N PRO A 74 13.07 -9.73 -9.09
CA PRO A 74 12.65 -10.83 -8.23
C PRO A 74 12.92 -10.55 -6.75
N LYS A 75 14.08 -9.96 -6.43
CA LYS A 75 14.46 -9.57 -5.05
C LYS A 75 13.51 -8.50 -4.50
N LEU A 76 13.08 -7.55 -5.34
CA LEU A 76 12.08 -6.55 -5.00
C LEU A 76 10.73 -7.21 -4.71
N LYS A 77 10.26 -8.11 -5.59
CA LYS A 77 9.01 -8.84 -5.38
C LYS A 77 9.02 -9.63 -4.07
N GLU A 78 10.13 -10.29 -3.77
CA GLU A 78 10.32 -11.02 -2.52
C GLU A 78 10.29 -10.07 -1.30
N SER A 79 11.03 -8.96 -1.35
CA SER A 79 11.05 -7.97 -0.27
C SER A 79 9.67 -7.37 -0.01
N ILE A 80 8.90 -7.06 -1.07
CA ILE A 80 7.52 -6.60 -0.95
C ILE A 80 6.67 -7.67 -0.23
N GLY A 81 6.77 -8.93 -0.66
CA GLY A 81 6.04 -10.05 -0.06
C GLY A 81 6.37 -10.24 1.43
N GLU A 82 7.64 -10.18 1.80
CA GLU A 82 8.08 -10.23 3.21
C GLU A 82 7.55 -9.04 4.02
N THR A 83 7.61 -7.84 3.44
CA THR A 83 7.12 -6.62 4.07
C THR A 83 5.62 -6.73 4.34
N ILE A 84 4.83 -7.14 3.35
CA ILE A 84 3.38 -7.36 3.50
C ILE A 84 3.11 -8.38 4.60
N LYS A 85 3.81 -9.53 4.61
CA LYS A 85 3.67 -10.55 5.68
C LYS A 85 3.97 -9.98 7.07
N LYS A 86 5.04 -9.20 7.20
CA LYS A 86 5.38 -8.53 8.46
C LYS A 86 4.29 -7.57 8.90
N TYR A 87 3.82 -6.71 8.00
CA TYR A 87 2.74 -5.75 8.27
C TYR A 87 1.44 -6.46 8.67
N MET A 88 1.07 -7.55 7.99
CA MET A 88 -0.11 -8.36 8.35
C MET A 88 0.00 -8.91 9.78
N SER A 89 1.14 -9.53 10.13
CA SER A 89 1.34 -10.09 11.47
C SER A 89 1.28 -9.04 12.57
N VAL A 90 1.93 -7.88 12.38
CA VAL A 90 1.94 -6.81 13.38
C VAL A 90 0.56 -6.14 13.48
N SER A 91 -0.08 -5.83 12.36
CA SER A 91 -1.43 -5.27 12.31
C SER A 91 -2.45 -6.17 13.00
N LEU A 92 -2.36 -7.49 12.79
CA LEU A 92 -3.22 -8.44 13.46
C LEU A 92 -3.01 -8.46 14.97
N MET A 93 -1.76 -8.44 15.44
CA MET A 93 -1.46 -8.38 16.88
C MET A 93 -2.01 -7.11 17.52
N ASP A 94 -1.87 -5.96 16.85
CA ASP A 94 -2.43 -4.69 17.32
C ASP A 94 -3.97 -4.73 17.42
N LEU A 95 -4.63 -5.29 16.40
CA LEU A 95 -6.08 -5.49 16.39
C LEU A 95 -6.55 -6.40 17.54
N LEU A 96 -5.86 -7.52 17.76
CA LEU A 96 -6.17 -8.45 18.86
C LEU A 96 -5.94 -7.82 20.24
N ASN A 97 -5.04 -6.83 20.32
CA ASN A 97 -4.80 -6.01 21.51
C ASN A 97 -5.78 -4.81 21.64
N ASN A 98 -6.89 -4.82 20.89
CA ASN A 98 -7.93 -3.79 20.90
C ASN A 98 -7.46 -2.39 20.48
N MET A 99 -6.50 -2.29 19.56
CA MET A 99 -6.15 -1.00 18.94
C MET A 99 -7.41 -0.32 18.36
N PRO A 100 -7.61 0.98 18.62
CA PRO A 100 -8.69 1.74 17.99
C PRO A 100 -8.60 1.70 16.46
N ILE A 101 -9.75 1.59 15.80
CA ILE A 101 -9.83 1.45 14.35
C ILE A 101 -9.29 2.69 13.63
N GLU A 102 -9.51 3.87 14.22
CA GLU A 102 -8.99 5.15 13.76
C GLU A 102 -7.46 5.12 13.67
N GLU A 103 -6.81 4.61 14.73
CA GLU A 103 -5.35 4.50 14.80
C GLU A 103 -4.82 3.48 13.79
N LEU A 104 -5.53 2.35 13.63
CA LEU A 104 -5.20 1.32 12.65
C LEU A 104 -5.13 1.90 11.23
N THR A 105 -6.12 2.69 10.82
CA THR A 105 -6.22 3.28 9.46
C THR A 105 -5.11 4.28 9.13
N LEU A 106 -4.52 4.88 10.16
CA LEU A 106 -3.41 5.81 10.03
C LEU A 106 -2.05 5.10 10.04
N LYS A 107 -1.97 3.98 10.78
CA LYS A 107 -0.73 3.25 11.01
C LYS A 107 -0.37 2.30 9.86
N TYR A 108 -1.36 1.68 9.22
CA TYR A 108 -1.15 0.67 8.19
C TYR A 108 -1.82 1.02 6.86
N PRO A 109 -1.31 0.50 5.73
CA PRO A 109 -2.02 0.59 4.45
C PRO A 109 -3.41 -0.03 4.54
N ALA A 110 -4.39 0.53 3.82
CA ALA A 110 -5.80 0.14 3.88
C ALA A 110 -6.00 -1.37 3.65
N GLN A 111 -5.27 -1.95 2.69
CA GLN A 111 -5.35 -3.38 2.39
C GLN A 111 -4.85 -4.25 3.55
N ILE A 112 -3.82 -3.83 4.28
CA ILE A 112 -3.34 -4.53 5.48
C ILE A 112 -4.38 -4.44 6.60
N CYS A 113 -4.99 -3.28 6.79
CA CYS A 113 -6.07 -3.10 7.76
C CYS A 113 -7.26 -4.01 7.46
N LEU A 114 -7.68 -4.08 6.19
CA LEU A 114 -8.79 -4.92 5.73
C LEU A 114 -8.53 -6.40 5.98
N ILE A 115 -7.33 -6.89 5.66
CA ILE A 115 -6.96 -8.29 5.93
C ILE A 115 -7.05 -8.60 7.43
N GLY A 116 -6.52 -7.71 8.28
CA GLY A 116 -6.61 -7.86 9.74
C GLY A 116 -8.06 -7.89 10.24
N LEU A 117 -8.91 -6.97 9.77
CA LEU A 117 -10.33 -6.93 10.11
C LEU A 117 -11.08 -8.17 9.65
N ASN A 118 -10.83 -8.64 8.43
CA ASN A 118 -11.42 -9.86 7.89
C ASN A 118 -11.01 -11.11 8.68
N TYR A 119 -9.77 -11.16 9.18
CA TYR A 119 -9.34 -12.23 10.07
C TYR A 119 -10.11 -12.19 11.40
N VAL A 120 -10.17 -11.03 12.06
CA VAL A 120 -10.91 -10.87 13.33
C VAL A 120 -12.39 -11.22 13.14
N TRP A 121 -12.99 -10.83 12.01
CA TRP A 121 -14.36 -11.20 11.66
C TRP A 121 -14.55 -12.69 11.58
N SER A 122 -13.70 -13.34 10.79
CA SER A 122 -13.78 -14.78 10.56
C SER A 122 -13.63 -15.56 11.85
N LYS A 123 -12.68 -15.15 12.71
CA LYS A 123 -12.47 -15.75 14.04
C LYS A 123 -13.66 -15.55 14.97
N GLU A 124 -14.26 -14.36 14.98
CA GLU A 124 -15.45 -14.06 15.79
C GLU A 124 -16.67 -14.88 15.33
N VAL A 125 -16.87 -15.01 14.02
CA VAL A 125 -17.93 -15.83 13.44
C VAL A 125 -17.74 -17.30 13.78
N GLU A 126 -16.52 -17.83 13.64
CA GLU A 126 -16.20 -19.19 14.02
C GLU A 126 -16.50 -19.45 15.50
N THR A 127 -16.07 -18.54 16.38
CA THR A 127 -16.36 -18.62 17.82
C THR A 127 -17.88 -18.58 18.09
N SER A 128 -18.61 -17.69 17.42
CA SER A 128 -20.05 -17.55 17.55
C SER A 128 -20.83 -18.79 17.09
N ILE A 129 -20.34 -19.47 16.05
CA ILE A 129 -20.92 -20.74 15.58
C ILE A 129 -20.77 -21.82 16.66
N LEU A 130 -19.60 -21.90 17.32
CA LEU A 130 -19.36 -22.85 18.41
C LEU A 130 -20.26 -22.56 19.62
N GLU A 131 -20.50 -21.29 19.92
CA GLU A 131 -21.33 -20.84 21.04
C GLU A 131 -22.84 -20.94 20.78
N LEU A 132 -23.27 -21.11 19.53
CA LEU A 132 -24.67 -21.05 19.12
C LEU A 132 -25.56 -22.07 19.86
N LYS A 133 -24.99 -23.20 20.29
CA LYS A 133 -25.68 -24.22 21.09
C LYS A 133 -26.12 -23.69 22.46
N ASN A 134 -25.35 -22.77 23.04
CA ASN A 134 -25.56 -22.22 24.37
C ASN A 134 -26.18 -20.82 24.32
N GLU A 135 -25.82 -20.01 23.33
CA GLU A 135 -26.27 -18.63 23.17
C GLU A 135 -26.86 -18.41 21.77
N ARG A 136 -28.19 -18.43 21.68
CA ARG A 136 -28.92 -18.27 20.41
C ARG A 136 -28.66 -16.92 19.73
N LYS A 137 -28.22 -15.89 20.48
CA LYS A 137 -27.90 -14.56 19.95
C LYS A 137 -26.43 -14.39 19.58
N ALA A 138 -25.57 -15.39 19.74
CA ALA A 138 -24.12 -15.28 19.50
C ALA A 138 -23.82 -14.68 18.11
N MET A 139 -24.41 -15.25 17.06
CA MET A 139 -24.27 -14.74 15.69
C MET A 139 -24.78 -13.29 15.51
N SER A 140 -25.90 -12.95 16.15
CA SER A 140 -26.44 -11.58 16.08
C SER A 140 -25.52 -10.59 16.79
N MET A 141 -24.89 -10.98 17.90
CA MET A 141 -23.94 -10.14 18.63
C MET A 141 -22.66 -9.90 17.83
N ALA A 142 -22.10 -10.94 17.22
CA ALA A 142 -20.93 -10.81 16.34
C ALA A 142 -21.22 -9.88 15.14
N SER A 143 -22.37 -10.07 14.47
CA SER A 143 -22.80 -9.21 13.38
C SER A 143 -22.96 -7.74 13.80
N LYS A 144 -23.53 -7.48 14.99
CA LYS A 144 -23.64 -6.13 15.54
C LYS A 144 -22.28 -5.49 15.83
N LYS A 145 -21.33 -6.27 16.36
CA LYS A 145 -19.96 -5.80 16.62
C LYS A 145 -19.28 -5.33 15.34
N PHE A 146 -19.39 -6.09 14.25
CA PHE A 146 -18.82 -5.69 12.96
C PHE A 146 -19.58 -4.55 12.29
N SER A 147 -20.91 -4.55 12.37
CA SER A 147 -21.71 -3.41 11.91
C SER A 147 -21.31 -2.12 12.61
N ALA A 148 -20.96 -2.17 13.90
CA ALA A 148 -20.45 -1.00 14.63
C ALA A 148 -19.10 -0.51 14.09
N ILE A 149 -18.20 -1.41 13.66
CA ILE A 149 -16.92 -1.06 13.03
C ILE A 149 -17.17 -0.38 11.68
N THR A 150 -18.01 -0.95 10.80
CA THR A 150 -18.34 -0.35 9.50
C THR A 150 -19.01 1.01 9.65
N ASN A 151 -19.93 1.15 10.60
CA ASN A 151 -20.58 2.43 10.90
C ASN A 151 -19.59 3.49 11.43
N ARG A 152 -18.51 3.08 12.12
CA ARG A 152 -17.43 4.00 12.49
C ARG A 152 -16.71 4.54 11.26
N PHE A 153 -16.32 3.68 10.31
CA PHE A 153 -15.72 4.14 9.04
C PHE A 153 -16.64 5.13 8.30
N LEU A 154 -17.93 4.80 8.19
CA LEU A 154 -18.92 5.66 7.55
C LEU A 154 -19.06 7.00 8.27
N SER A 155 -19.07 7.01 9.61
CA SER A 155 -19.10 8.25 10.40
C SER A 155 -17.84 9.10 10.17
N MET A 156 -16.66 8.49 10.03
CA MET A 156 -15.41 9.23 9.76
C MET A 156 -15.42 9.87 8.37
N LEU A 157 -15.88 9.13 7.36
CA LEU A 157 -16.04 9.61 5.99
C LEU A 157 -17.04 10.78 5.94
N SER A 158 -18.21 10.59 6.51
CA SER A 158 -19.31 11.57 6.48
C SER A 158 -18.95 12.88 7.18
N LYS A 159 -18.26 12.79 8.32
CA LYS A 159 -17.84 13.97 9.09
C LYS A 159 -16.52 14.57 8.60
N SER A 160 -15.79 13.85 7.73
CA SER A 160 -14.44 14.20 7.30
C SER A 160 -13.52 14.61 8.47
N ARG A 161 -13.66 13.91 9.61
CA ARG A 161 -12.91 14.16 10.85
C ARG A 161 -12.60 12.84 11.54
N TRP A 162 -11.39 12.74 12.09
CA TRP A 162 -11.00 11.65 12.96
C TRP A 162 -11.62 11.79 14.37
N PRO A 163 -12.25 10.74 14.91
CA PRO A 163 -12.63 10.67 16.31
C PRO A 163 -11.37 10.74 17.18
N ASN A 164 -11.33 11.66 18.15
CA ASN A 164 -10.25 11.75 19.15
C ASN A 164 -8.82 11.98 18.58
N ILE A 165 -8.69 12.42 17.32
CA ILE A 165 -7.40 12.77 16.71
C ILE A 165 -7.54 14.18 16.11
N ASP A 166 -6.78 15.14 16.63
CA ASP A 166 -6.73 16.54 16.13
C ASP A 166 -5.83 16.67 14.89
N LYS A 167 -6.00 15.76 13.93
CA LYS A 167 -5.36 15.83 12.62
C LYS A 167 -6.41 16.08 11.54
N PRO A 168 -6.12 16.89 10.52
CA PRO A 168 -7.03 17.02 9.39
C PRO A 168 -7.12 15.70 8.60
N VAL A 169 -8.31 15.37 8.10
CA VAL A 169 -8.49 14.24 7.18
C VAL A 169 -8.07 14.68 5.79
N LEU A 170 -6.91 14.20 5.34
CA LEU A 170 -6.35 14.45 4.01
C LEU A 170 -7.12 13.65 2.93
N VAL A 171 -6.98 14.05 1.67
CA VAL A 171 -7.67 13.40 0.53
C VAL A 171 -7.35 11.90 0.46
N HIS A 172 -6.09 11.52 0.59
CA HIS A 172 -5.69 10.10 0.58
C HIS A 172 -6.26 9.32 1.78
N HIS A 173 -6.50 9.97 2.93
CA HIS A 173 -7.17 9.31 4.05
C HIS A 173 -8.63 8.96 3.71
N LYS A 174 -9.33 9.82 2.95
CA LYS A 174 -10.70 9.53 2.50
C LYS A 174 -10.72 8.33 1.57
N LEU A 175 -9.80 8.27 0.60
CA LEU A 175 -9.68 7.15 -0.33
C LEU A 175 -9.40 5.82 0.39
N ARG A 176 -8.53 5.84 1.40
CA ARG A 176 -8.28 4.67 2.27
C ARG A 176 -9.54 4.23 3.01
N LEU A 177 -10.25 5.18 3.61
CA LEU A 177 -11.48 4.89 4.34
C LEU A 177 -12.60 4.37 3.42
N GLU A 178 -12.72 4.91 2.20
CA GLU A 178 -13.64 4.41 1.17
C GLU A 178 -13.31 2.97 0.82
N THR A 179 -12.03 2.68 0.57
CA THR A 179 -11.53 1.33 0.30
C THR A 179 -11.85 0.35 1.44
N MET A 180 -11.86 0.84 2.69
CA MET A 180 -12.19 0.02 3.86
C MET A 180 -13.69 -0.24 4.05
N VAL A 181 -14.56 0.53 3.38
CA VAL A 181 -16.02 0.40 3.46
C VAL A 181 -16.58 -0.45 2.32
N THR A 182 -15.99 -0.37 1.12
CA THR A 182 -16.39 -1.09 -0.09
C THR A 182 -15.81 -2.50 -0.15
#